data_AF-A0AAE3LG23-F1
#
_entry.id   AF-A0AAE3LG23-F1
#
_cell.length_a   1.000
_cell.length_b   1.000
_cell.length_c   1.000
_cell.angle_alpha   90.00
_cell.angle_beta   90.00
_cell.angle_gamma   90.00
#
_symmetry.space_group_name_H-M   'P 1'
#
loop_
_entity.id
_entity.type
_entity.pdbx_description
1 polymer ?
#
loop_
_entity_poly.entity_id
_entity_poly.type
_entity_poly.pdbx_seq_one_letter_code
_entity_poly.pdbx_strand_id
1 'polypeptide(L)' 'MFDKLGAVGIVGLILALGGLGVIAYEAPLIAAGVALVLAGLGLAAFAIVRNLLSSLGMGAMV' A
#
# COMPACT_ATOMS: atom_id res chain seq x y z
N MET A 1 -11.80 -1.59 -7.13
CA MET A 1 -10.85 -0.44 -7.19
C MET A 1 -9.52 -0.80 -7.82
N PHE A 2 -9.19 -2.09 -8.04
CA PHE A 2 -7.98 -2.52 -8.75
C PHE A 2 -7.84 -1.87 -10.13
N ASP A 3 -8.97 -1.50 -10.74
CA ASP A 3 -9.04 -0.78 -12.02
C ASP A 3 -8.47 0.65 -11.94
N LYS A 4 -8.43 1.27 -10.75
CA LYS A 4 -7.82 2.58 -10.50
C LYS A 4 -6.36 2.49 -10.05
N LEU A 5 -5.84 1.29 -9.81
CA LEU A 5 -4.47 1.06 -9.33
C LEU A 5 -3.44 1.20 -10.45
N GLY A 6 -3.89 1.08 -11.71
CA GLY A 6 -3.04 1.08 -12.91
C GLY A 6 -2.15 -0.17 -12.98
N ALA A 7 -1.59 -0.43 -14.16
CA ALA A 7 -0.72 -1.60 -14.37
C ALA A 7 0.46 -1.64 -13.38
N VAL A 8 1.04 -0.48 -13.08
CA VAL A 8 2.19 -0.35 -12.16
C VAL A 8 1.80 -0.68 -10.72
N GLY A 9 0.65 -0.20 -10.24
CA GLY A 9 0.22 -0.47 -8.88
C GLY A 9 -0.21 -1.93 -8.68
N ILE A 10 -0.76 -2.58 -9.71
CA ILE A 10 -1.03 -4.03 -9.69
C ILE A 10 0.27 -4.82 -9.58
N VAL A 11 1.30 -4.48 -10.37
CA VAL A 11 2.62 -5.14 -10.27
C VAL A 11 3.23 -4.94 -8.88
N GLY A 12 3.16 -3.72 -8.35
CA GLY A 12 3.63 -3.43 -6.99
C GLY A 12 2.92 -4.26 -5.92
N LEU A 13 1.60 -4.42 -6.04
CA LEU A 13 0.83 -5.25 -5.11
C LEU A 13 1.21 -6.72 -5.21
N ILE A 14 1.40 -7.25 -6.41
CA ILE A 14 1.82 -8.65 -6.62
C ILE A 14 3.20 -8.88 -5.99
N LEU A 15 4.14 -7.96 -6.18
CA LEU A 15 5.48 -8.04 -5.57
C LEU A 15 5.41 -7.98 -4.04
N ALA A 16 4.60 -7.08 -3.48
CA ALA A 16 4.43 -6.96 -2.04
C ALA A 16 3.82 -8.24 -1.43
N LEU A 17 2.74 -8.75 -2.04
CA LEU A 17 2.10 -9.99 -1.59
C LEU A 17 2.99 -11.23 -1.81
N GLY A 18 3.74 -11.27 -2.91
CA GLY A 18 4.70 -12.33 -3.19
C GLY A 18 5.83 -12.36 -2.15
N GLY A 19 6.45 -11.21 -1.87
CA GLY A 19 7.48 -11.09 -0.84
C GLY A 19 6.94 -11.46 0.56
N LEU A 20 5.75 -10.97 0.90
CA LEU A 20 5.11 -11.31 2.17
C LEU A 20 4.80 -12.81 2.27
N GLY A 21 4.37 -13.44 1.18
CA GLY A 21 4.11 -14.87 1.10
C GLY A 21 5.36 -15.72 1.31
N VAL A 22 6.50 -15.31 0.73
CA VAL A 22 7.79 -15.96 0.96
C VAL A 22 8.20 -15.86 2.44
N ILE A 23 8.09 -14.67 3.04
CA ILE A 23 8.42 -14.47 4.46
C ILE A 23 7.48 -15.30 5.35
N ALA A 24 6.19 -15.38 5.01
CA ALA A 24 5.19 -16.11 5.79
C ALA A 24 5.44 -17.63 5.80
N TYR A 25 6.08 -18.17 4.76
CA TYR A 25 6.41 -19.59 4.69
C TYR A 25 7.45 -20.00 5.73
N GLU A 26 8.44 -19.15 5.97
CA GLU A 26 9.55 -19.45 6.87
C GLU A 26 9.33 -18.90 8.29
N ALA A 27 8.72 -17.71 8.41
CA ALA A 27 8.52 -17.04 9.69
C ALA A 27 7.19 -16.25 9.72
N PRO A 28 6.06 -16.90 10.08
CA PRO A 28 4.74 -16.24 10.07
C PRO A 28 4.64 -15.05 11.02
N LEU A 29 5.37 -15.08 12.16
CA LEU A 29 5.39 -13.98 13.11
C LEU A 29 6.11 -12.74 12.55
N ILE A 30 7.19 -12.95 11.79
CA ILE A 30 7.92 -11.87 11.10
C ILE A 30 7.05 -11.32 9.97
N ALA A 31 6.39 -12.19 9.20
CA ALA A 31 5.46 -11.77 8.15
C ALA A 31 4.33 -10.91 8.71
N ALA A 32 3.76 -11.24 9.88
CA ALA A 32 2.75 -10.41 10.51
C ALA A 32 3.27 -8.99 10.84
N GLY A 33 4.50 -8.89 11.37
CA GLY A 33 5.16 -7.59 11.61
C GLY A 33 5.39 -6.80 10.31
N VAL A 34 5.89 -7.46 9.26
CA VAL A 34 6.11 -6.84 7.94
C VAL A 34 4.79 -6.40 7.31
N ALA A 35 3.72 -7.20 7.44
CA ALA A 35 2.39 -6.84 6.95
C ALA A 35 1.87 -5.56 7.61
N LEU A 36 2.06 -5.42 8.93
CA LEU A 36 1.73 -4.19 9.66
C LEU A 36 2.53 -2.99 9.17
N VAL A 37 3.83 -3.16 8.91
CA VAL A 37 4.68 -2.10 8.34
C VAL A 37 4.16 -1.68 6.96
N LEU A 38 3.88 -2.63 6.07
CA LEU A 38 3.35 -2.35 4.73
C LEU A 38 1.99 -1.64 4.80
N ALA A 39 1.10 -2.07 5.69
CA ALA A 39 -0.19 -1.41 5.91
C ALA A 39 0.00 0.03 6.41
N GLY A 40 0.88 0.25 7.39
CA GLY A 40 1.21 1.57 7.91
C GLY A 40 1.78 2.50 6.83
N LEU A 41 2.69 2.00 6.00
CA LEU A 41 3.23 2.75 4.85
C LEU A 41 2.16 3.10 3.83
N GLY A 42 1.26 2.16 3.51
CA GLY A 42 0.13 2.41 2.60
C GLY A 42 -0.80 3.49 3.12
N LEU A 43 -1.14 3.45 4.42
CA LEU A 43 -1.95 4.48 5.07
C LEU A 43 -1.24 5.84 5.11
N ALA A 44 0.06 5.87 5.42
CA ALA A 44 0.85 7.10 5.44
C ALA A 44 0.94 7.72 4.05
N ALA A 45 1.24 6.93 3.01
CA ALA A 45 1.26 7.38 1.63
C ALA A 45 -0.11 7.92 1.19
N PHE A 46 -1.19 7.21 1.52
CA PHE A 46 -2.55 7.66 1.24
C PHE A 46 -2.86 9.01 1.92
N ALA A 47 -2.53 9.15 3.20
CA ALA A 47 -2.74 10.40 3.94
C ALA A 47 -1.94 11.55 3.33
N ILE A 48 -0.68 11.32 2.95
CA ILE A 48 0.17 12.31 2.29
C ILE A 48 -0.48 12.73 0.96
N VAL A 49 -0.79 11.80 0.07
CA VAL A 49 -1.39 12.10 -1.24
C VAL A 49 -2.72 12.83 -1.07
N ARG A 50 -3.58 12.37 -0.15
CA ARG A 50 -4.86 13.01 0.13
C ARG A 50 -4.69 14.45 0.63
N ASN A 51 -3.77 14.67 1.56
CA ASN A 51 -3.49 16.00 2.10
C ASN A 51 -2.87 16.93 1.05
N LEU A 52 -2.02 16.40 0.16
CA LEU A 52 -1.46 17.14 -0.97
C LEU A 52 -2.54 17.53 -1.99
N LEU A 53 -3.43 16.60 -2.37
CA LEU A 53 -4.53 16.93 -3.27
C LEU A 53 -5.49 17.95 -2.64
N SER A 54 -5.70 17.85 -1.32
CA SER A 54 -6.48 18.83 -0.57
C SER A 54 -5.84 20.22 -0.58
N SER A 55 -4.52 20.33 -0.37
CA SER A 55 -3.81 21.62 -0.41
C SER A 55 -3.76 22.24 -1.80
N LEU A 56 -3.89 21.44 -2.86
CA LEU A 56 -4.02 21.91 -4.24
C LEU A 56 -5.46 22.33 -4.62
N GLY A 57 -6.38 22.38 -3.66
CA GLY A 57 -7.78 22.77 -3.89
C GLY A 57 -8.64 21.65 -4.51
N MET A 58 -8.09 20.45 -4.69
CA MET A 58 -8.80 19.27 -5.19
C MET A 58 -9.40 18.40 -4.07
N GLY A 59 -9.36 18.87 -2.82
CA GLY A 59 -9.84 18.14 -1.63
C GLY A 59 -11.34 17.84 -1.63
N ALA A 60 -12.14 18.56 -2.43
CA ALA A 60 -13.57 18.32 -2.58
C ALA A 60 -13.93 17.26 -3.65
N MET A 61 -12.95 16.77 -4.43
CA MET A 61 -13.15 15.79 -5.52
C MET A 61 -12.66 14.37 -5.18
N VAL A 62 -12.12 14.14 -3.96
CA VAL A 62 -11.55 12.86 -3.49
C VAL A 62 -12.32 12.32 -2.30
#